data_AF-A0AAD1W5N0-F1
#
_entry.id   AF-A0AAD1W5N0-F1
#
_cell.length_a   1.000
_cell.length_b   1.000
_cell.length_c   1.000
_cell.angle_alpha   90.00
_cell.angle_beta   90.00
_cell.angle_gamma   90.00
#
_symmetry.space_group_name_H-M   'P 1'
#
loop_
_entity.id
_entity.type
_entity.pdbx_description
1 polymer ?
#
loop_
_entity_poly.entity_id
_entity_poly.type
_entity_poly.pdbx_seq_one_letter_code
_entity_poly.pdbx_strand_id
1 'polypeptide(L)'
;MTDLRKELGERTSLMEHRMGEYAEAHNDMADHVQKLEHQLETYQVKLMDIENRSPRKNVRLRGIPEDIQQANIMEFLTGYFKTLVPVFPTETLLMDRAHRVAKPKFLQEETPRAYTNPPTLLSCQRSNYESL
;
A
#
# COMPACT_ATOMS: atom_id res chain seq x y z
N MET A 1 -31.65 -60.38 21.66
CA MET A 1 -31.44 -59.36 22.72
C MET A 1 -29.97 -58.97 22.85
N THR A 2 -29.03 -59.91 22.91
CA THR A 2 -27.57 -59.63 23.02
C THR A 2 -26.96 -59.06 21.74
N ASP A 3 -27.41 -59.50 20.57
CA ASP A 3 -26.85 -59.11 19.26
C ASP A 3 -27.10 -57.64 18.92
N LEU A 4 -28.33 -57.17 19.13
CA LEU A 4 -28.73 -55.77 18.92
C LEU A 4 -27.94 -54.78 19.80
N ARG A 5 -27.58 -55.20 21.02
CA ARG A 5 -26.77 -54.40 21.94
C ARG A 5 -25.33 -54.26 21.45
N LYS A 6 -24.80 -55.30 20.81
CA LYS A 6 -23.46 -55.30 20.23
C LYS A 6 -23.40 -54.41 18.98
N GLU A 7 -24.37 -54.54 18.09
CA GLU A 7 -24.49 -53.71 16.88
C GLU A 7 -24.62 -52.22 17.22
N LEU A 8 -25.45 -51.87 18.22
CA LEU A 8 -25.56 -50.49 18.69
C LEU A 8 -24.23 -49.97 19.27
N GLY A 9 -23.50 -50.80 20.01
CA GLY A 9 -22.17 -50.45 20.53
C GLY A 9 -21.17 -50.15 19.41
N GLU A 10 -21.10 -51.02 18.40
CA GLU A 10 -20.21 -50.83 17.24
C GLU A 10 -20.53 -49.55 16.45
N ARG A 11 -21.82 -49.25 16.26
CA ARG A 11 -22.26 -48.01 15.63
C ARG A 11 -21.90 -46.76 16.44
N THR A 12 -22.09 -46.80 17.75
CA THR A 12 -21.72 -45.69 18.63
C THR A 12 -20.21 -45.45 18.62
N SER A 13 -19.40 -46.51 18.72
CA SER A 13 -17.93 -46.39 18.65
C SER A 13 -17.44 -45.85 17.31
N LEU A 14 -18.05 -46.25 16.19
CA LEU A 14 -17.74 -45.69 14.87
C LEU A 14 -18.08 -44.19 14.79
N MET A 15 -19.22 -43.80 15.37
CA MET A 15 -19.65 -42.41 15.39
C MET A 15 -18.73 -41.54 16.27
N GLU A 16 -18.33 -42.04 17.44
CA GLU A 16 -17.37 -41.38 18.33
C GLU A 16 -16.01 -41.21 17.66
N HIS A 17 -15.52 -42.24 16.98
CA HIS A 17 -14.25 -42.16 16.27
C HIS A 17 -14.26 -41.10 15.17
N ARG A 18 -15.29 -41.12 14.30
CA ARG A 18 -15.46 -40.11 13.25
C ARG A 18 -15.62 -38.71 13.83
N MET A 19 -16.35 -38.56 14.93
CA MET A 19 -16.49 -37.26 15.60
C MET A 19 -15.14 -36.74 16.10
N GLY A 20 -14.27 -37.64 16.59
CA GLY A 20 -12.89 -37.30 16.95
C GLY A 20 -12.08 -36.79 15.76
N GLU A 21 -12.12 -37.49 14.63
CA GLU A 21 -11.43 -37.07 13.40
C GLU A 21 -11.96 -35.71 12.89
N TYR A 22 -13.27 -35.48 12.95
CA TYR A 22 -13.87 -34.20 12.58
C TYR A 22 -13.46 -33.07 13.52
N ALA A 23 -13.39 -33.33 14.83
CA ALA A 23 -12.98 -32.33 15.81
C ALA A 23 -11.51 -31.93 15.60
N GLU A 24 -10.63 -32.89 15.31
CA GLU A 24 -9.23 -32.64 14.99
C GLU A 24 -9.10 -31.80 13.72
N ALA A 25 -9.73 -32.23 12.61
CA ALA A 25 -9.71 -31.48 11.35
C ALA A 25 -10.31 -30.08 11.49
N HIS A 26 -11.35 -29.91 12.32
CA HIS A 26 -11.94 -28.61 12.60
C HIS A 26 -10.99 -27.71 13.39
N ASN A 27 -10.29 -28.25 14.39
CA ASN A 27 -9.30 -27.48 15.16
C ASN A 27 -8.13 -27.04 14.27
N ASP A 28 -7.62 -27.92 13.41
CA ASP A 28 -6.58 -27.58 12.44
C ASP A 28 -7.03 -26.47 11.49
N MET A 29 -8.28 -26.56 11.00
CA MET A 29 -8.87 -25.52 10.15
C MET A 29 -8.99 -24.18 10.90
N ALA A 30 -9.47 -24.20 12.14
CA ALA A 30 -9.60 -23.00 12.96
C ALA A 30 -8.23 -22.33 13.20
N ASP A 31 -7.20 -23.11 13.51
CA ASP A 31 -5.84 -22.65 13.67
C ASP A 31 -5.28 -22.04 12.38
N HIS A 32 -5.58 -22.64 11.23
CA HIS A 32 -5.18 -22.11 9.93
C HIS A 32 -5.86 -20.77 9.61
N VAL A 33 -7.16 -20.65 9.88
CA VAL A 33 -7.91 -19.39 9.71
C VAL A 33 -7.31 -18.31 10.60
N GLN A 34 -7.06 -18.58 11.88
CA GLN A 34 -6.48 -17.60 12.80
C GLN A 34 -5.09 -17.14 12.35
N LYS A 35 -4.25 -18.06 11.84
CA LYS A 35 -2.93 -17.71 11.28
C LYS A 35 -3.06 -16.81 10.06
N LEU A 36 -4.01 -17.09 9.17
CA LEU A 36 -4.25 -16.28 7.98
C LEU A 36 -4.75 -14.88 8.33
N GLU A 37 -5.69 -14.76 9.27
CA GLU A 37 -6.18 -13.47 9.76
C GLU A 37 -5.03 -12.62 10.31
N HIS A 38 -4.18 -13.20 11.15
CA HIS A 38 -3.03 -12.50 11.70
C HIS A 38 -2.02 -12.05 10.63
N GLN A 39 -1.80 -12.87 9.60
CA GLN A 39 -0.95 -12.50 8.48
C GLN A 39 -1.56 -11.34 7.67
N LEU A 40 -2.87 -11.37 7.44
CA LEU A 40 -3.57 -10.29 6.73
C LEU A 40 -3.46 -8.97 7.49
N GLU A 41 -3.69 -8.96 8.80
CA GLU A 41 -3.51 -7.77 9.64
C GLU A 41 -2.08 -7.23 9.55
N THR A 42 -1.09 -8.12 9.64
CA THR A 42 0.33 -7.76 9.54
C THR A 42 0.65 -7.14 8.18
N TYR A 43 0.11 -7.69 7.09
CA TYR A 43 0.29 -7.13 5.76
C TYR A 43 -0.40 -5.79 5.59
N GLN A 44 -1.60 -5.61 6.14
CA GLN A 44 -2.30 -4.32 6.12
C GLN A 44 -1.49 -3.23 6.81
N VAL A 45 -0.92 -3.51 7.99
CA VAL A 45 -0.06 -2.56 8.70
C VAL A 45 1.18 -2.19 7.87
N LYS A 46 1.82 -3.19 7.24
CA LYS A 46 2.98 -2.96 6.36
C LYS A 46 2.63 -2.12 5.13
N LEU A 47 1.48 -2.40 4.50
CA LEU A 47 1.00 -1.63 3.35
C LEU A 47 0.73 -0.19 3.76
N MET A 48 0.04 0.02 4.88
CA MET A 48 -0.22 1.35 5.42
C MET A 48 1.07 2.11 5.71
N ASP A 49 2.10 1.46 6.25
CA ASP A 49 3.40 2.11 6.47
C ASP A 49 4.09 2.49 5.14
N ILE A 50 4.07 1.61 4.14
CA ILE A 50 4.64 1.88 2.81
C ILE A 50 3.90 3.05 2.13
N GLU A 51 2.57 3.02 2.15
CA GLU A 51 1.71 4.07 1.60
C GLU A 51 1.94 5.40 2.32
N ASN A 52 2.12 5.39 3.63
CA ASN A 52 2.41 6.59 4.40
C ASN A 52 3.85 7.08 4.23
N ARG A 53 4.82 6.20 3.99
CA ARG A 53 6.23 6.56 3.85
C ARG A 53 6.58 7.12 2.47
N SER A 54 5.87 6.67 1.43
CA SER A 54 6.06 7.14 0.05
C SER A 54 5.84 8.66 -0.14
N PRO A 55 4.76 9.28 0.40
CA PRO A 55 4.52 10.71 0.28
C PRO A 55 5.33 11.56 1.26
N ARG A 56 5.93 11.00 2.32
CA ARG A 56 6.72 11.79 3.30
C ARG A 56 7.91 12.49 2.67
N LYS A 57 8.47 11.95 1.59
CA LYS A 57 9.58 12.57 0.85
C LYS A 57 9.11 13.56 -0.23
N ASN A 58 7.80 13.71 -0.41
CA ASN A 58 7.22 14.47 -1.51
C ASN A 58 6.73 15.82 -1.01
N VAL A 59 7.50 16.88 -1.30
CA VAL A 59 7.09 18.26 -1.01
C VAL A 59 6.22 18.78 -2.15
N ARG A 60 5.05 19.35 -1.83
CA ARG A 60 4.15 19.97 -2.81
C ARG A 60 4.30 21.49 -2.83
N LEU A 61 4.85 22.03 -3.92
CA LEU A 61 5.03 23.46 -4.11
C LEU A 61 3.91 24.03 -4.99
N ARG A 62 3.28 25.13 -4.57
CA ARG A 62 2.21 25.82 -5.29
C ARG A 62 2.64 27.24 -5.69
N GLY A 63 2.03 27.80 -6.73
CA GLY A 63 2.29 29.18 -7.16
C GLY A 63 3.51 29.36 -8.07
N ILE A 64 4.07 28.27 -8.59
CA ILE A 64 5.15 28.33 -9.57
C ILE A 64 4.53 28.58 -10.96
N PRO A 65 4.96 29.64 -11.69
CA PRO A 65 4.38 30.00 -12.98
C PRO A 65 4.48 28.86 -13.99
N GLU A 66 3.48 28.73 -14.88
CA GLU A 66 3.43 27.61 -15.84
C GLU A 66 4.50 27.71 -16.94
N ASP A 67 5.02 28.91 -17.19
CA ASP A 67 6.01 29.20 -18.24
C ASP A 67 7.37 28.52 -18.03
N ILE A 68 7.64 28.06 -16.80
CA ILE A 68 8.86 27.30 -16.50
C ILE A 68 8.71 25.89 -17.04
N GLN A 69 9.54 25.58 -18.04
CA GLN A 69 9.64 24.26 -18.65
C GLN A 69 10.16 23.22 -17.67
N GLN A 70 9.72 21.98 -17.88
CA GLN A 70 10.00 20.84 -17.02
C GLN A 70 11.51 20.59 -16.81
N ALA A 71 12.34 20.85 -17.82
CA ALA A 71 13.79 20.67 -17.75
C ALA A 71 14.49 21.67 -16.80
N ASN A 72 13.93 22.89 -16.65
CA ASN A 72 14.58 23.99 -15.93
C ASN A 72 14.05 24.14 -14.49
N ILE A 73 13.09 23.31 -14.07
CA ILE A 73 12.47 23.40 -12.74
C ILE A 73 13.51 23.18 -11.64
N MET A 74 14.43 22.24 -11.83
CA MET A 74 15.39 21.87 -10.80
C MET A 74 16.31 23.05 -10.46
N GLU A 75 16.78 23.76 -11.48
CA GLU A 75 17.58 24.98 -11.33
C GLU A 75 16.76 26.09 -10.69
N PHE A 76 15.52 26.29 -11.15
CA PHE A 76 14.61 27.28 -10.58
C PHE A 76 14.34 27.03 -9.09
N LEU A 77 14.01 25.80 -8.70
CA LEU A 77 13.74 25.42 -7.32
C LEU A 77 14.98 25.62 -6.44
N THR A 78 16.15 25.25 -6.95
CA THR A 78 17.42 25.45 -6.25
C THR A 78 17.67 26.94 -5.97
N GLY A 79 17.44 27.81 -6.96
CA GLY A 79 17.52 29.27 -6.79
C GLY A 79 16.45 29.80 -5.83
N TYR A 80 15.22 29.30 -5.93
CA TYR A 80 14.10 29.68 -5.08
C TYR A 80 14.31 29.31 -3.61
N PHE A 81 14.88 28.13 -3.32
CA PHE A 81 15.21 27.76 -1.95
C PHE A 81 16.37 28.58 -1.38
N LYS A 82 17.37 28.94 -2.20
CA LYS A 82 18.44 29.86 -1.79
C LYS A 82 17.91 31.23 -1.39
N THR A 83 16.92 31.76 -2.12
CA THR A 83 16.32 33.07 -1.79
C THR A 83 15.42 32.99 -0.56
N LEU A 84 14.65 31.91 -0.41
CA LEU A 84 13.78 31.71 0.76
C LEU A 84 14.55 31.44 2.05
N VAL A 85 15.63 30.65 1.97
CA VAL A 85 16.42 30.24 3.13
C VAL A 85 17.91 30.40 2.79
N PRO A 86 18.50 31.58 3.03
CA PRO A 86 19.89 31.87 2.68
C PRO A 86 20.93 30.98 3.36
N VAL A 87 20.58 30.44 4.53
CA VAL A 87 21.44 29.54 5.33
C VAL A 87 21.32 28.07 4.86
N PHE A 88 20.44 27.78 3.91
CA PHE A 88 20.18 26.41 3.49
C PHE A 88 21.34 25.85 2.66
N PRO A 89 21.96 24.72 3.07
CA PRO A 89 23.07 24.12 2.35
C PRO A 89 22.57 23.52 1.05
N THR A 90 22.62 24.32 -0.01
CA THR A 90 22.02 23.95 -1.30
C THR A 90 22.73 22.76 -1.96
N GLU A 91 24.00 22.54 -1.62
CA GLU A 91 24.80 21.38 -2.06
C GLU A 91 24.25 20.05 -1.52
N THR A 92 23.47 20.09 -0.43
CA THR A 92 22.82 18.90 0.14
C THR A 92 21.41 18.66 -0.40
N LEU A 93 20.89 19.57 -1.23
CA LEU A 93 19.55 19.46 -1.80
C LEU A 93 19.53 18.46 -2.95
N LEU A 94 19.35 17.19 -2.60
CA LEU A 94 19.15 16.12 -3.57
C LEU A 94 17.65 15.99 -3.90
N MET A 95 17.30 16.33 -5.13
CA MET A 95 15.96 16.14 -5.68
C MET A 95 16.04 15.01 -6.72
N ASP A 96 15.37 13.88 -6.47
CA ASP A 96 15.37 12.75 -7.43
C ASP A 96 14.56 13.09 -8.69
N ARG A 97 13.40 13.74 -8.51
CA ARG A 97 12.49 14.11 -9.58
C ARG A 97 11.81 15.44 -9.22
N ALA A 98 11.33 16.18 -10.20
CA ALA A 98 10.43 17.30 -9.97
C ALA A 98 9.48 17.36 -11.14
N HIS A 99 8.17 17.21 -10.92
CA HIS A 99 7.19 17.27 -12.02
C HIS A 99 5.89 17.93 -11.59
N ARG A 100 5.20 18.51 -12.56
CA ARG A 100 3.86 19.09 -12.37
C ARG A 100 2.84 17.99 -12.18
N VAL A 101 2.04 18.11 -11.12
CA VAL A 101 0.89 17.22 -10.88
C VAL A 101 -0.27 17.65 -11.76
N ALA A 102 -0.99 16.70 -12.32
CA ALA A 102 -2.23 16.97 -13.04
C ALA A 102 -3.24 17.71 -12.14
N LYS A 103 -3.95 18.70 -12.70
CA LYS A 103 -5.00 19.40 -11.94
C LYS A 103 -6.14 18.42 -11.68
N PRO A 104 -6.64 18.32 -10.43
CA PRO A 104 -7.95 17.75 -10.17
C PRO A 104 -9.02 18.45 -11.02
N LYS A 105 -9.98 17.68 -11.54
CA LYS A 105 -11.02 18.17 -12.46
C LYS A 105 -11.89 19.30 -11.89
N PHE A 106 -11.89 19.49 -10.57
CA PHE A 106 -12.69 20.51 -9.88
C PHE A 106 -11.96 21.86 -9.71
N LEU A 107 -10.66 21.95 -10.03
CA LEU A 107 -9.92 23.22 -9.97
C LEU A 107 -10.02 23.96 -11.29
N GLN A 108 -10.25 25.27 -11.21
CA GLN A 108 -10.27 26.17 -12.37
C GLN A 108 -8.96 26.08 -13.16
N GLU A 109 -9.06 26.07 -14.49
CA GLU A 109 -7.92 25.91 -15.40
C GLU A 109 -6.85 27.00 -15.21
N GLU A 110 -7.22 28.18 -14.71
CA GLU A 110 -6.31 29.32 -14.49
C GLU A 110 -5.35 29.12 -13.31
N THR A 111 -5.64 28.21 -12.38
CA THR A 111 -4.81 28.01 -11.18
C THR A 111 -3.55 27.19 -11.48
N PRO A 112 -2.31 27.67 -11.23
CA PRO A 112 -1.09 26.93 -11.59
C PRO A 112 -1.01 25.54 -10.95
N ARG A 113 -0.55 24.54 -11.72
CA ARG A 113 -0.33 23.17 -11.22
C ARG A 113 0.67 23.13 -10.06
N ALA A 114 0.35 22.35 -9.04
CA ALA A 114 1.28 22.05 -7.95
C ALA A 114 2.38 21.09 -8.41
N TYR A 115 3.59 21.27 -7.89
CA TYR A 115 4.70 20.34 -8.08
C TYR A 115 4.68 19.24 -7.02
N THR A 116 5.18 18.06 -7.34
CA THR A 116 5.49 17.01 -6.34
C THR A 116 6.73 16.23 -6.78
N ASN A 117 7.51 15.76 -5.81
CA ASN A 117 8.34 14.57 -6.03
C ASN A 117 7.37 13.36 -6.08
N PRO A 118 7.43 12.42 -7.04
CA PRO A 118 6.58 11.25 -7.02
C PRO A 118 7.16 10.19 -6.07
N PRO A 119 6.30 9.37 -5.45
CA PRO A 119 6.68 8.10 -4.84
C PRO A 119 7.67 7.31 -5.71
N THR A 120 8.78 6.84 -5.13
CA THR A 120 9.75 5.96 -5.81
C THR A 120 9.08 4.66 -6.33
N LEU A 121 7.91 4.29 -5.81
CA LEU A 121 7.22 3.02 -6.10
C LEU A 121 6.20 3.07 -7.25
N LEU A 122 5.79 4.26 -7.72
CA LEU A 122 4.75 4.36 -8.76
C LEU A 122 5.24 4.12 -10.20
N SER A 123 6.55 3.94 -10.42
CA SER A 123 7.07 3.53 -11.73
C SER A 123 6.88 2.04 -12.04
N CYS A 124 6.28 1.25 -11.15
CA CYS A 124 6.15 -0.20 -11.33
C CYS A 124 4.75 -0.69 -11.78
N GLN A 125 3.72 0.16 -11.84
CA GLN A 125 2.33 -0.30 -12.08
C GLN A 125 1.65 0.21 -13.36
N ARG A 126 2.41 0.57 -14.41
CA ARG A 126 1.81 1.01 -15.70
C ARG A 126 1.93 0.04 -16.87
N SER A 127 2.37 -1.21 -16.69
CA SER A 127 2.51 -2.15 -17.82
C SER A 127 1.39 -3.19 -18.00
N ASN A 128 0.46 -3.37 -17.05
CA ASN A 128 -0.40 -4.57 -17.07
C ASN A 128 -1.90 -4.26 -16.97
N TYR A 129 -2.45 -3.34 -17.76
CA TYR A 129 -3.91 -3.21 -17.95
C TYR A 129 -4.28 -2.58 -19.32
N GLU A 130 -3.56 -2.92 -20.39
CA GLU A 130 -3.97 -2.64 -21.78
C GLU A 130 -3.94 -3.93 -22.61
N SER A 131 -4.69 -4.94 -22.19
CA SER A 131 -5.09 -6.09 -23.03
C SER A 131 -6.12 -6.91 -22.27
N LEU A 132 -7.39 -6.52 -22.38
CA LEU A 132 -8.59 -7.35 -22.34
C LEU A 132 -9.78 -6.51 -22.81
#